data_AF-X1RQB8-F1
#
_entry.id   AF-X1RQB8-F1
#
_cell.length_a   1.000
_cell.length_b   1.000
_cell.length_c   1.000
_cell.angle_alpha   90.00
_cell.angle_beta   90.00
_cell.angle_gamma   90.00
#
_symmetry.space_group_name_H-M   'P 1'
#
loop_
_entity.id
_entity.type
_entity.pdbx_description
1 polymer ?
#
loop_
_entity_poly.entity_id
_entity_poly.type
_entity_poly.pdbx_seq_one_letter_code
_entity_poly.pdbx_strand_id
1 'polypeptide(L)' 'MSISREKAWKLLNEYVDSKSLQKHSLAVEVVMLAYARKYGEDEEKWGICGLLHDFDFEKFPDKHPN' A
#
# COMPACT_ATOMS: atom_id res chain seq x y z
N MET A 1 -14.18 -10.33 -3.31
CA MET A 1 -13.05 -11.10 -2.74
C MET A 1 -11.92 -10.12 -2.49
N SER A 2 -11.50 -9.95 -1.24
CA SER A 2 -10.35 -9.12 -0.89
C SER A 2 -9.06 -9.93 -1.08
N ILE A 3 -8.00 -9.33 -1.60
CA ILE A 3 -6.64 -9.91 -1.53
C ILE A 3 -6.22 -9.98 -0.05
N SER A 4 -5.38 -10.94 0.35
CA SER A 4 -4.84 -10.95 1.72
C SER A 4 -3.65 -9.99 1.83
N ARG A 5 -3.39 -9.47 3.03
CA ARG A 5 -2.22 -8.60 3.28
C ARG A 5 -0.90 -9.24 2.84
N GLU A 6 -0.72 -10.54 3.04
CA GLU A 6 0.49 -11.26 2.60
C GLU A 6 0.64 -11.26 1.08
N LYS A 7 -0.46 -11.47 0.34
CA LYS A 7 -0.45 -11.42 -1.13
C LYS A 7 -0.17 -10.00 -1.62
N ALA A 8 -0.74 -8.98 -0.96
CA ALA A 8 -0.45 -7.57 -1.25
C ALA A 8 1.03 -7.24 -1.02
N TRP A 9 1.63 -7.73 0.07
CA TRP A 9 3.06 -7.55 0.33
C TRP A 9 3.94 -8.20 -0.75
N LYS A 10 3.61 -9.43 -1.18
CA LYS A 10 4.34 -10.10 -2.28
C LYS A 10 4.24 -9.30 -3.58
N LEU A 11 3.06 -8.79 -3.91
CA LEU A 11 2.84 -7.98 -5.10
C LEU A 11 3.64 -6.67 -5.05
N LEU A 12 3.65 -5.96 -3.92
CA LEU A 12 4.45 -4.74 -3.76
C LEU A 12 5.94 -5.02 -4.03
N ASN A 13 6.48 -6.12 -3.51
CA ASN A 13 7.90 -6.48 -3.70
C ASN A 13 8.22 -6.96 -5.13
N GLU A 14 7.22 -7.28 -5.96
CA GLU A 14 7.42 -7.61 -7.38
C GLU A 14 7.46 -6.34 -8.27
N TYR A 15 6.91 -5.23 -7.79
CA TYR A 15 6.81 -3.99 -8.54
C TYR A 15 7.72 -2.87 -8.03
N VAL A 16 8.11 -2.94 -6.76
CA VAL A 16 8.90 -1.93 -6.07
C VAL A 16 10.17 -2.58 -5.49
N ASP A 17 11.31 -2.33 -6.12
CA ASP A 17 12.62 -2.82 -5.65
C ASP A 17 13.22 -1.88 -4.60
N SER A 18 12.84 -0.59 -4.66
CA SER A 18 13.37 0.43 -3.77
C SER A 18 12.94 0.24 -2.31
N LYS A 19 13.92 0.03 -1.42
CA LYS A 19 13.66 -0.08 0.03
C LYS A 19 13.05 1.18 0.65
N SER A 20 13.30 2.37 0.09
CA SER A 20 12.66 3.60 0.58
C SER A 20 11.18 3.63 0.23
N LEU A 21 10.81 3.23 -0.99
CA LEU A 21 9.41 3.16 -1.45
C LEU A 21 8.63 2.04 -0.73
N GLN A 22 9.26 0.89 -0.48
CA GLN A 22 8.67 -0.15 0.37
C GLN A 22 8.38 0.36 1.78
N LYS A 23 9.32 1.08 2.41
CA LYS A 23 9.12 1.69 3.74
C LYS A 23 8.03 2.75 3.73
N HIS A 24 7.95 3.55 2.67
CA HIS A 24 6.88 4.53 2.50
C HIS A 24 5.51 3.84 2.47
N SER A 25 5.35 2.80 1.65
CA SER A 25 4.11 2.03 1.56
C SER A 25 3.70 1.41 2.89
N LEU A 26 4.65 0.88 3.66
CA LEU A 26 4.40 0.38 5.03
C LEU A 26 3.97 1.48 6.00
N ALA A 27 4.55 2.68 5.90
CA ALA A 27 4.14 3.82 6.73
C ALA A 27 2.70 4.24 6.42
N VAL A 28 2.31 4.24 5.14
CA VAL A 28 0.94 4.54 4.71
C VAL A 28 -0.04 3.44 5.15
N GLU A 29 0.33 2.15 5.07
CA GLU A 29 -0.44 1.03 5.64
C GLU A 29 -0.78 1.31 7.12
N VAL A 30 0.21 1.68 7.94
CA VAL A 30 0.01 1.99 9.37
C VAL A 30 -0.97 3.16 9.58
N VAL A 31 -0.84 4.23 8.79
CA VAL A 31 -1.75 5.39 8.88
C VAL A 31 -3.17 4.99 8.50
N MET A 32 -3.34 4.17 7.46
CA MET A 32 -4.64 3.69 7.03
C MET A 32 -5.30 2.78 8.07
N LEU A 33 -4.53 1.91 8.73
CA LEU A 33 -5.02 1.11 9.86
C LEU A 33 -5.51 1.99 11.03
N ALA A 34 -4.78 3.06 11.35
CA ALA A 34 -5.19 3.99 12.40
C ALA A 34 -6.51 4.70 12.05
N TYR A 35 -6.70 5.11 10.80
CA TYR A 35 -7.95 5.69 10.35
C TYR A 35 -9.10 4.69 10.31
N ALA A 36 -8.85 3.45 9.87
CA ALA A 36 -9.88 2.41 9.87
C ALA A 36 -10.43 2.19 11.28
N ARG A 37 -9.55 2.07 12.28
CA ARG A 37 -9.95 1.99 13.70
C ARG A 37 -10.73 3.21 14.18
N LYS A 38 -10.28 4.41 13.79
CA LYS A 38 -10.94 5.67 14.17
C LYS A 38 -12.36 5.77 13.64
N TYR A 39 -12.61 5.25 12.43
CA TYR A 39 -13.91 5.34 11.76
C TYR A 39 -14.76 4.06 11.87
N GLY A 40 -14.26 3.00 12.52
CA GLY A 40 -14.98 1.72 12.65
C GLY A 40 -15.07 0.94 11.34
N GLU A 41 -14.07 1.10 10.48
CA GLU A 41 -13.99 0.51 9.15
C GLU A 41 -13.14 -0.78 9.14
N ASP A 42 -13.15 -1.49 8.00
CA ASP A 42 -12.36 -2.70 7.78
C ASP A 42 -10.85 -2.40 7.72
N GLU A 43 -10.13 -2.73 8.78
CA GLU A 43 -8.68 -2.55 8.89
C GLU A 43 -7.89 -3.27 7.79
N GLU A 44 -8.26 -4.50 7.42
CA GLU A 44 -7.50 -5.26 6.41
C GLU A 44 -7.64 -4.59 5.04
N LYS A 45 -8.86 -4.19 4.67
CA LYS A 45 -9.13 -3.50 3.41
C LYS A 45 -8.39 -2.15 3.35
N TRP A 46 -8.42 -1.36 4.42
CA TRP A 46 -7.76 -0.06 4.48
C TRP A 46 -6.23 -0.19 4.47
N GLY A 47 -5.69 -1.14 5.24
CA GLY A 47 -4.26 -1.43 5.28
C GLY A 47 -3.73 -1.83 3.91
N ILE A 48 -4.43 -2.73 3.20
CA ILE A 48 -4.07 -3.14 1.83
C ILE A 48 -4.13 -1.96 0.86
N CYS A 49 -5.17 -1.13 0.95
CA CYS A 49 -5.31 0.07 0.12
C CYS A 49 -4.11 1.02 0.32
N GLY A 50 -3.69 1.25 1.57
CA GLY A 50 -2.48 2.04 1.86
C GLY A 50 -1.19 1.38 1.38
N LEU A 51 -1.08 0.05 1.54
CA LEU A 51 0.12 -0.70 1.15
C LEU A 51 0.36 -0.69 -0.37
N LEU A 52 -0.72 -0.66 -1.16
CA LEU A 52 -0.66 -0.74 -2.63
C LEU A 52 -1.02 0.58 -3.31
N HIS A 53 -1.09 1.71 -2.61
CA HIS A 53 -1.62 2.94 -3.20
C HIS A 53 -0.82 3.45 -4.41
N ASP A 54 0.51 3.30 -4.39
CA ASP A 54 1.44 3.79 -5.44
C ASP A 54 2.47 2.73 -5.87
N PHE A 55 2.06 1.45 -5.89
CA PHE A 55 2.98 0.33 -6.18
C PHE A 55 3.53 0.33 -7.62
N ASP A 56 2.91 1.05 -8.55
CA ASP A 56 3.30 1.18 -9.95
C ASP A 56 4.19 2.40 -10.24
N PHE A 57 4.37 3.29 -9.26
CA PHE A 57 5.17 4.51 -9.38
C PHE A 57 6.61 4.27 -9.86
N GLU A 58 7.26 3.22 -9.35
CA GLU A 58 8.63 2.89 -9.73
C GLU A 58 8.74 2.42 -11.19
N LYS A 59 7.69 1.75 -11.71
CA LYS A 59 7.68 1.24 -13.10
C LYS A 59 7.12 2.27 -14.11
N PHE A 60 6.30 3.22 -13.69
CA PHE A 60 5.66 4.20 -14.58
C PHE A 60 5.66 5.64 -14.02
N PRO A 61 6.83 6.21 -13.69
CA PRO A 61 6.90 7.54 -13.06
C PRO A 61 6.19 8.63 -13.87
N ASP A 62 6.25 8.57 -15.21
CA ASP A 62 5.65 9.56 -16.11
C ASP A 62 4.11 9.52 -16.19
N LYS A 63 3.45 8.55 -15.54
CA LYS A 63 1.98 8.41 -15.52
C LYS A 63 1.33 8.98 -14.25
N HIS A 64 2.13 9.44 -13.29
CA HIS A 64 1.61 10.06 -12.06
C HIS A 64 1.45 11.57 -12.25
N PRO A 65 0.39 12.19 -11.70
CA PRO A 65 0.21 13.63 -11.77
C PRO A 65 1.39 14.36 -11.09
N ASN A 66 1.87 15.42 -11.74
CA ASN A 66 2.92 16.33 -11.24
C ASN A 66 2.38 17.29 -10.18
#